data_AF-A0A7V7AGD6-F1
#
_entry.id   AF-A0A7V7AGD6-F1
#
_cell.length_a   1.000
_cell.length_b   1.000
_cell.length_c   1.000
_cell.angle_alpha   90.00
_cell.angle_beta   90.00
_cell.angle_gamma   90.00
#
_symmetry.space_group_name_H-M   'P 1'
#
loop_
_entity.id
_entity.type
_entity.pdbx_description
1 polymer ?
#
loop_
_entity_poly.entity_id
_entity_poly.type
_entity_poly.pdbx_seq_one_letter_code
_entity_poly.pdbx_strand_id
1 'polypeptide(L)'
;EVNKAIYAGADAYLMKEIGSNNLINTIFEVYSGRFILDGEVTKKVIGQLRKTPSQTMDQELLTPQELQILSLVAQGKTNREIAKTLKLTEKTIRNYVSNILNKLGLKNRTEATAYAIKNKLV
;
A
#
# COMPACT_ATOMS: atom_id res chain seq x y z
N GLU A 1 -6.92 -12.17 7.89
CA GLU A 1 -7.69 -13.40 7.58
C GLU A 1 -8.76 -13.16 6.55
N VAL A 2 -9.61 -12.14 6.70
CA VAL A 2 -10.68 -11.85 5.73
C VAL A 2 -10.21 -11.70 4.28
N ASN A 3 -9.08 -11.03 4.02
CA ASN A 3 -8.53 -10.95 2.67
C ASN A 3 -8.13 -12.31 2.10
N LYS A 4 -7.59 -13.21 2.94
CA LYS A 4 -7.23 -14.56 2.50
C LYS A 4 -8.50 -15.33 2.09
N ALA A 5 -9.59 -15.18 2.84
CA ALA A 5 -10.87 -15.78 2.50
C ALA A 5 -11.44 -15.22 1.19
N ILE A 6 -11.38 -13.90 1.00
CA ILE A 6 -11.82 -13.24 -0.25
C ILE A 6 -10.98 -13.72 -1.44
N TYR A 7 -9.64 -13.73 -1.32
CA TYR A 7 -8.77 -14.21 -2.40
C TYR A 7 -8.89 -15.71 -2.67
N ALA A 8 -9.34 -16.49 -1.68
CA ALA A 8 -9.67 -17.91 -1.85
C ALA A 8 -11.05 -18.14 -2.49
N GLY A 9 -11.82 -17.08 -2.77
CA GLY A 9 -13.13 -17.17 -3.42
C GLY A 9 -14.30 -17.37 -2.46
N ALA A 10 -14.20 -16.91 -1.20
CA ALA A 10 -15.33 -16.98 -0.28
C ALA A 10 -16.49 -16.06 -0.72
N ASP A 11 -17.70 -16.63 -0.84
CA ASP A 11 -18.91 -15.89 -1.21
C ASP A 11 -19.55 -15.12 -0.03
N ALA A 12 -19.22 -15.52 1.20
CA ALA A 12 -19.60 -14.78 2.40
C ALA A 12 -18.59 -14.88 3.54
N TYR A 13 -18.57 -13.86 4.40
CA TYR A 13 -17.81 -13.86 5.65
C TYR A 13 -18.61 -13.19 6.77
N LEU A 14 -18.86 -13.96 7.83
CA LEU A 14 -19.73 -13.60 8.94
C LEU A 14 -18.97 -13.64 10.27
N MET A 15 -19.44 -12.87 11.24
CA MET A 15 -18.93 -12.91 12.60
C MET A 15 -19.59 -14.05 13.40
N LYS A 16 -18.89 -14.53 14.44
CA LYS A 16 -19.35 -15.66 15.27
C LYS A 16 -20.64 -15.32 16.03
N GLU A 17 -20.88 -14.04 16.28
CA GLU A 17 -22.01 -13.47 17.00
C GLU A 17 -23.31 -13.42 16.15
N ILE A 18 -23.29 -13.92 14.92
CA ILE A 18 -24.48 -13.96 14.06
C ILE A 18 -25.59 -14.83 14.67
N GLY A 19 -26.80 -14.29 14.75
CA GLY A 19 -27.96 -15.06 15.17
C GLY A 19 -28.35 -16.15 14.15
N SER A 20 -28.92 -17.25 14.62
CA SER A 20 -29.24 -18.44 13.80
C SER A 20 -30.12 -18.11 12.58
N ASN A 21 -31.11 -17.24 12.75
CA ASN A 21 -31.98 -16.81 11.65
C ASN A 21 -31.21 -16.03 10.56
N ASN A 22 -30.28 -15.16 10.96
CA ASN A 22 -29.46 -14.40 10.02
C ASN A 22 -28.46 -15.31 9.29
N LEU A 23 -27.92 -16.33 9.96
CA LEU A 23 -27.07 -17.31 9.31
C LEU A 23 -27.82 -18.06 8.21
N ILE A 24 -29.03 -18.55 8.51
CA ILE A 24 -29.88 -19.23 7.54
C ILE A 24 -30.20 -18.33 6.36
N ASN A 25 -30.61 -17.08 6.62
CA ASN A 25 -30.88 -16.11 5.56
C ASN A 25 -29.64 -15.86 4.68
N THR A 26 -28.46 -15.74 5.30
CA THR A 26 -27.21 -15.53 4.57
C THR A 26 -26.90 -16.68 3.60
N ILE A 27 -27.17 -17.93 4.01
CA ILE A 27 -27.00 -19.10 3.13
C ILE A 27 -27.88 -18.97 1.88
N PHE A 28 -29.15 -18.58 2.04
CA PHE A 28 -30.06 -18.40 0.91
C PHE A 28 -29.66 -17.22 0.01
N GLU A 29 -29.16 -16.13 0.59
CA GLU A 29 -28.66 -14.99 -0.17
C GLU A 29 -27.43 -15.34 -1.01
N VAL A 30 -26.48 -16.08 -0.43
CA VAL A 30 -25.30 -16.58 -1.15
C VAL A 30 -25.70 -17.54 -2.26
N TYR A 31 -26.62 -18.46 -1.97
CA TYR A 31 -27.17 -19.36 -2.98
C TYR A 31 -27.84 -18.62 -4.15
N SER A 32 -28.39 -17.43 -3.88
CA SER A 32 -28.97 -16.53 -4.90
C SER A 32 -27.93 -15.71 -5.68
N GLY A 33 -26.62 -15.96 -5.46
CA GLY A 33 -25.52 -15.25 -6.11
C GLY A 33 -25.13 -13.93 -5.47
N ARG A 34 -25.54 -13.66 -4.22
CA ARG A 34 -25.13 -12.44 -3.50
C ARG A 34 -23.86 -12.68 -2.71
N PHE A 35 -22.99 -11.67 -2.68
CA PHE A 35 -21.85 -11.65 -1.76
C PHE A 35 -22.24 -10.97 -0.44
N ILE A 36 -21.99 -11.63 0.68
CA ILE A 36 -22.35 -11.13 2.01
C ILE A 36 -21.10 -10.96 2.88
N LEU A 37 -20.84 -9.72 3.28
CA LEU A 37 -19.78 -9.37 4.23
C LEU A 37 -20.41 -8.66 5.43
N ASP A 38 -20.10 -9.13 6.63
CA ASP A 38 -20.54 -8.45 7.85
C ASP A 38 -20.07 -6.97 7.87
N GLY A 39 -20.83 -6.09 8.51
CA GLY A 39 -20.57 -4.65 8.54
C GLY A 39 -19.21 -4.28 9.15
N GLU A 40 -18.75 -4.98 10.19
CA GLU A 40 -17.43 -4.71 10.79
C GLU A 40 -16.28 -5.15 9.88
N VAL A 41 -16.46 -6.30 9.24
CA VAL A 41 -15.54 -6.85 8.24
C VAL A 41 -15.46 -5.93 7.03
N THR A 42 -16.61 -5.43 6.57
CA THR A 42 -16.73 -4.50 5.45
C THR A 42 -15.94 -3.22 5.70
N LYS A 43 -15.98 -2.65 6.92
CA LYS A 43 -15.17 -1.48 7.28
C LYS A 43 -13.67 -1.76 7.18
N LYS A 44 -13.22 -2.94 7.61
CA LYS A 44 -11.81 -3.35 7.54
C LYS A 44 -11.34 -3.53 6.09
N VAL A 45 -12.14 -4.20 5.27
CA VAL A 45 -11.86 -4.42 3.84
C VAL A 45 -11.86 -3.09 3.08
N ILE A 46 -12.87 -2.24 3.27
CA ILE A 46 -12.93 -0.90 2.66
C ILE A 46 -11.78 -0.02 3.14
N GLY A 47 -11.42 -0.07 4.43
CA GLY A 47 -10.28 0.68 4.96
C GLY A 47 -8.95 0.26 4.31
N GLN A 48 -8.80 -1.03 3.98
CA GLN A 48 -7.62 -1.54 3.29
C GLN A 48 -7.66 -1.27 1.77
N LEU A 49 -8.82 -1.31 1.12
CA LEU A 49 -8.98 -0.90 -0.27
C LEU A 49 -8.74 0.61 -0.47
N ARG A 50 -9.12 1.43 0.51
CA ARG A 50 -8.89 2.88 0.51
C ARG A 50 -7.43 3.24 0.80
N LYS A 51 -6.68 2.36 1.47
CA LYS A 51 -5.21 2.45 1.51
C LYS A 51 -4.71 1.99 0.14
N THR A 52 -4.28 2.94 -0.68
CA THR A 52 -3.70 2.66 -2.00
C THR A 52 -2.68 1.51 -1.87
N PRO A 53 -2.81 0.39 -2.64
CA PRO A 53 -1.97 -0.80 -2.46
C PRO A 53 -0.46 -0.52 -2.44
N SER A 54 -0.04 0.53 -3.15
CA SER A 54 1.36 0.95 -3.18
C SER A 54 1.85 1.52 -1.84
N GLN A 55 1.02 2.24 -1.10
CA GLN A 55 1.47 2.87 0.15
C GLN A 55 1.93 1.87 1.21
N THR A 56 1.39 0.64 1.24
CA THR A 56 1.77 -0.38 2.21
C THR A 56 2.97 -1.22 1.76
N MET A 57 3.04 -1.64 0.48
CA MET A 57 4.21 -2.39 -0.01
C MET A 57 5.48 -1.52 -0.04
N ASP A 58 5.35 -0.24 -0.39
CA ASP A 58 6.49 0.66 -0.54
C ASP A 58 7.06 1.08 0.83
N GLN A 59 6.21 1.18 1.86
CA GLN A 59 6.62 1.36 3.26
C GLN A 59 7.30 0.13 3.86
N GLU A 60 7.01 -1.07 3.35
CA GLU A 60 7.69 -2.30 3.76
C GLU A 60 9.04 -2.51 3.02
N LEU A 61 9.17 -2.01 1.79
CA LEU A 61 10.38 -2.13 0.96
C LEU A 61 11.46 -1.06 1.25
N LEU A 62 11.04 0.15 1.61
CA LEU A 62 11.93 1.29 1.83
C LEU A 62 12.00 1.67 3.31
N THR A 63 13.22 1.96 3.76
CA THR A 63 13.44 2.53 5.10
C THR A 63 12.87 3.95 5.19
N PRO A 64 12.60 4.47 6.40
CA PRO A 64 12.11 5.84 6.57
C PRO A 64 13.02 6.90 5.93
N GLN A 65 14.34 6.68 5.97
CA GLN A 65 15.31 7.57 5.37
C GLN A 65 15.27 7.52 3.84
N GLU A 66 15.10 6.33 3.25
CA GLU A 66 14.94 6.15 1.80
C GLU A 66 13.64 6.79 1.30
N LEU A 67 12.53 6.66 2.05
CA LEU A 67 11.27 7.34 1.75
C LEU A 67 11.43 8.87 1.75
N GLN A 68 12.15 9.41 2.74
CA GLN A 68 12.43 10.84 2.81
C GLN A 68 13.26 11.32 1.61
N ILE A 69 14.28 10.55 1.21
CA ILE A 69 15.09 10.85 0.02
C ILE A 69 14.24 10.79 -1.25
N LEU A 70 13.39 9.77 -1.41
CA LEU A 70 12.51 9.61 -2.55
C LEU A 70 11.51 10.78 -2.68
N SER A 71 10.95 11.26 -1.57
CA SER A 71 10.06 12.43 -1.57
C SER A 71 10.80 13.70 -2.03
N LEU A 72 12.02 13.93 -1.55
CA LEU A 72 12.83 15.08 -1.99
C LEU A 72 13.24 14.96 -3.47
N VAL A 73 13.52 13.74 -3.95
CA VAL A 73 13.80 13.48 -5.36
C VAL A 73 12.59 13.88 -6.22
N ALA A 74 11.39 13.50 -5.78
CA ALA A 74 10.13 13.78 -6.47
C ALA A 74 9.73 15.26 -6.44
N GLN A 75 10.18 16.01 -5.44
CA GLN A 75 10.11 17.48 -5.41
C GLN A 75 11.13 18.15 -6.36
N GLY A 76 11.92 17.38 -7.12
CA GLY A 76 12.90 17.89 -8.07
C GLY A 76 14.25 18.28 -7.46
N LYS A 77 14.51 18.00 -6.18
CA LYS A 77 15.77 18.41 -5.50
C LYS A 77 16.97 17.63 -5.99
N THR A 78 18.03 18.30 -6.42
CA THR A 78 19.30 17.67 -6.82
C THR A 78 19.95 16.91 -5.65
N ASN A 79 20.84 15.95 -5.94
CA ASN A 79 21.53 15.19 -4.89
C ASN A 79 22.31 16.11 -3.94
N ARG A 80 22.83 17.23 -4.43
CA ARG A 80 23.52 18.25 -3.63
C ARG A 80 22.58 18.98 -2.67
N GLU A 81 21.35 19.30 -3.10
CA GLU A 81 20.35 19.91 -2.24
C GLU A 81 19.86 18.94 -1.17
N ILE A 82 19.56 17.70 -1.56
CA ILE A 82 19.16 16.63 -0.63
C ILE A 82 20.26 16.39 0.42
N ALA A 83 21.52 16.34 -0.02
CA ALA A 83 22.68 16.20 0.85
C ALA A 83 22.75 17.32 1.89
N LYS A 84 22.50 18.58 1.49
CA LYS A 84 22.42 19.71 2.43
C LYS A 84 21.26 19.58 3.41
N THR A 85 20.06 19.22 2.92
CA THR A 85 18.86 19.07 3.76
C THR A 85 19.03 17.99 4.82
N LEU A 86 19.64 16.85 4.44
CA LEU A 86 19.82 15.70 5.33
C LEU A 86 21.17 15.70 6.06
N LYS A 87 22.01 16.73 5.85
CA LYS A 87 23.38 16.83 6.40
C LYS A 87 24.25 15.61 6.07
N LEU A 88 24.13 15.11 4.84
CA LEU A 88 24.90 13.98 4.30
C LEU A 88 25.83 14.44 3.18
N THR A 89 26.73 13.56 2.73
CA THR A 89 27.53 13.84 1.53
C THR A 89 26.74 13.55 0.26
N GLU A 90 27.05 14.25 -0.84
CA GLU A 90 26.41 13.99 -2.13
C GLU A 90 26.63 12.55 -2.63
N LYS A 91 27.81 11.99 -2.35
CA LYS A 91 28.13 10.58 -2.66
C LYS A 91 27.19 9.63 -1.93
N THR A 92 26.91 9.90 -0.65
CA THR A 92 25.96 9.10 0.14
C THR A 92 24.57 9.15 -0.46
N ILE A 93 24.08 10.35 -0.84
CA ILE A 93 22.76 10.49 -1.48
C ILE A 93 22.70 9.73 -2.81
N ARG A 94 23.77 9.80 -3.62
CA ARG A 94 23.84 9.05 -4.87
C ARG A 94 23.68 7.55 -4.66
N ASN A 95 24.34 7.00 -3.62
CA ASN A 95 24.22 5.60 -3.25
C ASN A 95 22.79 5.25 -2.79
N TYR A 96 22.17 6.10 -1.96
CA TYR A 96 20.78 5.90 -1.56
C TYR A 96 19.84 5.89 -2.75
N VAL A 97 19.97 6.85 -3.68
CA VAL A 97 19.13 6.92 -4.87
C VAL A 97 19.30 5.65 -5.72
N SER A 98 20.53 5.18 -5.94
CA SER A 98 20.76 3.91 -6.65
C SER A 98 20.11 2.72 -5.95
N ASN A 99 20.19 2.63 -4.62
CA ASN A 99 19.58 1.55 -3.85
C ASN A 99 18.04 1.61 -3.91
N ILE A 100 17.46 2.81 -3.82
CA ILE A 100 16.01 3.02 -3.95
C ILE A 100 15.54 2.58 -5.33
N LEU A 101 16.24 3.00 -6.39
CA LEU A 101 15.92 2.59 -7.76
C LEU A 101 15.95 1.06 -7.90
N ASN A 102 16.99 0.40 -7.38
CA ASN A 102 17.09 -1.05 -7.40
C ASN A 102 15.96 -1.74 -6.62
N LYS A 103 15.65 -1.27 -5.42
CA LYS A 103 14.57 -1.83 -4.58
C LYS A 103 13.19 -1.71 -5.24
N LEU A 104 12.98 -0.61 -5.96
CA LEU A 104 11.72 -0.33 -6.65
C LEU A 104 11.69 -0.86 -8.10
N GLY A 105 12.79 -1.44 -8.59
CA GLY A 105 12.90 -1.92 -9.98
C GLY A 105 12.88 -0.81 -11.03
N LEU A 106 13.30 0.40 -10.67
CA LEU A 106 13.29 1.58 -11.53
C LEU A 106 14.67 1.82 -12.15
N LYS A 107 14.70 2.36 -13.36
CA LYS A 107 15.93 2.56 -14.14
C LYS A 107 16.51 3.95 -14.00
N ASN A 108 15.69 4.95 -13.76
CA ASN A 108 16.13 6.34 -13.74
C ASN A 108 15.35 7.22 -12.76
N ARG A 109 15.90 8.41 -12.52
CA ARG A 109 15.36 9.41 -11.61
C ARG A 109 13.97 9.91 -12.02
N THR A 110 13.69 9.99 -13.32
CA THR A 110 12.40 10.41 -13.84
C THR A 110 11.32 9.39 -13.48
N GLU A 111 11.62 8.10 -13.62
CA GLU A 111 10.74 7.01 -13.19
C GLU A 111 10.50 7.06 -11.67
N ALA A 112 11.53 7.30 -10.86
CA ALA A 112 11.36 7.50 -9.41
C ALA A 112 10.45 8.67 -9.06
N THR A 113 10.53 9.77 -9.82
CA THR A 113 9.68 10.94 -9.64
C THR A 113 8.23 10.63 -10.00
N ALA A 114 8.00 10.03 -11.17
CA ALA A 114 6.67 9.62 -11.62
C ALA A 114 6.03 8.61 -10.65
N TYR A 115 6.84 7.66 -10.16
CA TYR A 115 6.43 6.68 -9.16
C TYR A 115 5.98 7.33 -7.85
N ALA A 116 6.78 8.26 -7.31
CA ALA A 116 6.45 8.95 -6.06
C ALA A 116 5.15 9.77 -6.16
N ILE A 117 4.92 10.44 -7.30
CA ILE A 117 3.69 11.20 -7.56
C ILE A 117 2.49 10.26 -7.65
N LYS A 118 2.60 9.17 -8.42
CA LYS A 118 1.53 8.15 -8.56
C LYS A 118 1.12 7.56 -7.21
N ASN A 119 2.08 7.42 -6.30
CA ASN A 119 1.88 6.82 -4.98
C ASN A 119 1.59 7.85 -3.87
N LYS A 120 1.39 9.13 -4.22
CA LYS A 120 1.07 10.22 -3.29
C LYS A 120 2.08 10.34 -2.15
N LEU A 121 3.37 10.16 -2.46
CA LEU A 121 4.49 10.42 -1.55
C LEU A 121 4.90 11.91 -1.53
N VAL A 122 4.24 12.70 -2.37
CA VAL A 122 4.31 14.17 -2.48
C VAL A 122 2.91 14.69 -2.74
#